data_AF-A0A955ECM3-F1
#
_entry.id   AF-A0A955ECM3-F1
#
_cell.length_a   1.000
_cell.length_b   1.000
_cell.length_c   1.000
_cell.angle_alpha   90.00
_cell.angle_beta   90.00
_cell.angle_gamma   90.00
#
_symmetry.space_group_name_H-M   'P 1'
#
loop_
_entity.id
_entity.type
_entity.pdbx_description
1 polymer ?
#
loop_
_entity_poly.entity_id
_entity_poly.type
_entity_poly.pdbx_seq_one_letter_code
_entity_poly.pdbx_strand_id
1 'polypeptide(L)'
;MSTKRKNKRKPKHNFSKVDNTVSVVERNILDTLSYSAIFEYSLTYHQLYNLLICKSFVDKKSFDNALSLLQKKKKIQVFGNVYGLNAHCKNNYLTSKEQSSTYMDIAVEISQKLARAPWIQLICVTGTVAASNASAKDDIDLFIVTLPNRLWISRLFVYLTLHAHNLYPSTKNRAGKICPNLYVTTTNMRWVKDKQNLYIAREILGMHPVVNKNDTYFRFLKLNPWVFTFFGNATFVVDSANSYTPKYSTVVNFVEYALYKLQTLYMRAKISTEYHSQNIIHFNTNDNTTRVLSAFSGEMSS
;
A
#
# COMPACT_ATOMS: atom_id res chain seq x y z
N MET A 1 7.52 -0.91 -65.87
CA MET A 1 8.41 -0.29 -64.88
C MET A 1 7.87 -0.58 -63.48
N SER A 2 8.68 -1.25 -62.66
CA SER A 2 8.32 -1.81 -61.36
C SER A 2 8.45 -0.77 -60.25
N THR A 3 7.48 -0.69 -59.33
CA THR A 3 7.72 -0.21 -57.97
C THR A 3 6.96 -1.06 -56.95
N LYS A 4 7.71 -1.98 -56.33
CA LYS A 4 7.35 -2.86 -55.22
C LYS A 4 6.90 -2.04 -53.99
N ARG A 5 5.65 -2.22 -53.53
CA ARG A 5 5.26 -1.85 -52.16
C ARG A 5 5.72 -2.97 -51.20
N LYS A 6 6.70 -2.65 -50.36
CA LYS A 6 7.27 -3.54 -49.33
C LYS A 6 6.21 -3.89 -48.27
N ASN A 7 5.87 -5.17 -48.16
CA ASN A 7 5.18 -5.77 -47.02
C ASN A 7 6.03 -5.59 -45.76
N LYS A 8 5.62 -4.71 -44.83
CA LYS A 8 6.18 -4.65 -43.47
C LYS A 8 5.57 -5.79 -42.65
N ARG A 9 6.37 -6.84 -42.42
CA ARG A 9 6.06 -7.94 -41.49
C ARG A 9 5.83 -7.38 -40.08
N LYS A 10 4.67 -7.70 -39.48
CA LYS A 10 4.42 -7.52 -38.05
C LYS A 10 5.40 -8.43 -37.25
N PRO A 11 6.03 -7.95 -36.16
CA PRO A 11 6.83 -8.82 -35.31
C PRO A 11 5.88 -9.79 -34.59
N LYS A 12 5.98 -11.08 -34.94
CA LYS A 12 5.40 -12.15 -34.13
C LYS A 12 6.29 -12.33 -32.90
N HIS A 13 5.90 -11.76 -31.77
CA HIS A 13 6.46 -12.20 -30.48
C HIS A 13 5.88 -13.58 -30.17
N ASN A 14 6.67 -14.62 -30.47
CA ASN A 14 6.43 -15.98 -30.00
C ASN A 14 6.72 -16.02 -28.49
N PHE A 15 5.69 -15.83 -27.66
CA PHE A 15 5.71 -16.25 -26.27
C PHE A 15 5.21 -17.70 -26.19
N SER A 16 6.12 -18.66 -26.38
CA SER A 16 5.82 -20.06 -26.07
C SER A 16 7.11 -20.88 -26.02
N LYS A 17 7.77 -20.86 -24.86
CA LYS A 17 8.54 -21.97 -24.26
C LYS A 17 8.92 -21.54 -22.84
N VAL A 18 8.26 -22.13 -21.86
CA VAL A 18 8.64 -22.02 -20.45
C VAL A 18 10.02 -22.64 -20.31
N ASP A 19 11.00 -21.81 -19.95
CA ASP A 19 12.39 -22.22 -19.78
C ASP A 19 12.51 -23.09 -18.52
N ASN A 20 12.73 -24.40 -18.67
CA ASN A 20 12.87 -25.38 -17.57
C ASN A 20 14.12 -25.15 -16.69
N THR A 21 14.83 -24.04 -16.85
CA THR A 21 16.12 -23.73 -16.21
C THR A 21 16.01 -22.77 -15.01
N VAL A 22 14.82 -22.23 -14.74
CA VAL A 22 14.58 -21.27 -13.66
C VAL A 22 13.99 -21.98 -12.45
N SER A 23 14.67 -21.92 -11.30
CA SER A 23 14.15 -22.53 -10.07
C SER A 23 12.88 -21.81 -9.60
N VAL A 24 12.04 -22.46 -8.78
CA VAL A 24 10.84 -21.85 -8.21
C VAL A 24 11.18 -20.55 -7.46
N VAL A 25 12.29 -20.52 -6.72
CA VAL A 25 12.73 -19.32 -5.99
C VAL A 25 13.19 -18.21 -6.93
N GLU A 26 13.92 -18.55 -8.01
CA GLU A 26 14.28 -17.58 -9.04
C GLU A 26 13.03 -16.97 -9.70
N ARG A 27 11.99 -17.78 -9.95
CA ARG A 27 10.69 -17.32 -10.49
C ARG A 27 9.99 -16.39 -9.52
N ASN A 28 9.89 -16.74 -8.23
CA ASN A 28 9.28 -15.87 -7.21
C ASN A 28 9.97 -14.50 -7.13
N ILE A 29 11.31 -14.46 -7.22
CA ILE A 29 12.08 -13.21 -7.25
C ILE A 29 11.72 -12.40 -8.50
N LEU A 30 11.72 -13.03 -9.68
CA LEU A 30 11.39 -12.36 -10.94
C LEU A 30 9.95 -11.84 -10.97
N ASP A 31 8.99 -12.60 -10.45
CA ASP A 31 7.59 -12.18 -10.33
C ASP A 31 7.48 -10.97 -9.39
N THR A 32 8.17 -11.00 -8.26
CA THR A 32 8.19 -9.87 -7.30
C THR A 32 8.78 -8.61 -7.92
N LEU A 33 9.88 -8.72 -8.67
CA LEU A 33 10.51 -7.60 -9.38
C LEU A 33 9.76 -7.20 -10.67
N SER A 34 8.88 -8.07 -11.20
CA SER A 34 7.99 -7.73 -12.32
C SER A 34 6.80 -6.92 -11.83
N TYR A 35 6.22 -7.34 -10.69
CA TYR A 35 5.21 -6.57 -9.98
C TYR A 35 5.78 -5.20 -9.54
N SER A 36 7.00 -5.21 -8.98
CA SER A 36 8.10 -4.27 -9.24
C SER A 36 7.94 -3.18 -10.30
N ALA A 37 8.14 -3.61 -11.52
CA ALA A 37 8.28 -2.73 -12.66
C ALA A 37 6.99 -1.95 -12.98
N ILE A 38 5.81 -2.46 -12.59
CA ILE A 38 4.50 -1.82 -12.88
C ILE A 38 4.38 -0.43 -12.27
N PHE A 39 5.07 -0.18 -11.15
CA PHE A 39 5.06 1.11 -10.46
C PHE A 39 6.44 1.79 -10.50
N GLU A 40 7.32 1.32 -11.39
CA GLU A 40 8.67 1.88 -11.60
C GLU A 40 9.53 1.94 -10.31
N TYR A 41 9.29 1.02 -9.36
CA TYR A 41 10.00 0.97 -8.09
C TYR A 41 11.07 -0.11 -8.08
N SER A 42 12.12 0.19 -7.34
CA SER A 42 13.16 -0.77 -7.00
C SER A 42 12.99 -1.24 -5.56
N LEU A 43 13.35 -2.48 -5.30
CA LEU A 43 13.18 -3.10 -4.00
C LEU A 43 14.52 -3.21 -3.29
N THR A 44 14.57 -2.83 -2.02
CA THR A 44 15.69 -3.22 -1.15
C THR A 44 15.69 -4.74 -0.93
N TYR A 45 16.82 -5.30 -0.52
CA TYR A 45 16.89 -6.73 -0.13
C TYR A 45 15.77 -7.11 0.84
N HIS A 46 15.55 -6.29 1.88
CA HIS A 46 14.54 -6.57 2.91
C HIS A 46 13.11 -6.55 2.36
N GLN A 47 12.79 -5.59 1.49
CA GLN A 47 11.47 -5.55 0.86
C GLN A 47 11.30 -6.72 -0.12
N LEU A 48 12.31 -7.04 -0.92
CA LEU A 48 12.27 -8.16 -1.87
C LEU A 48 12.11 -9.51 -1.14
N TYR A 49 12.81 -9.70 -0.02
CA TYR A 49 12.72 -10.93 0.75
C TYR A 49 11.39 -11.06 1.50
N ASN A 50 10.95 -10.03 2.23
CA ASN A 50 9.73 -10.12 3.04
C ASN A 50 8.44 -10.01 2.22
N LEU A 51 8.47 -9.30 1.09
CA LEU A 51 7.34 -9.17 0.17
C LEU A 51 7.57 -10.02 -1.08
N LEU A 52 8.30 -11.12 -0.93
CA LEU A 52 8.45 -12.13 -1.97
C LEU A 52 7.08 -12.72 -2.30
N ILE A 53 6.68 -12.64 -3.56
CA ILE A 53 5.45 -13.26 -4.06
C ILE A 53 5.68 -14.77 -4.08
N CYS A 54 5.22 -15.46 -3.03
CA CYS A 54 5.39 -16.91 -2.85
C CYS A 54 4.31 -17.47 -1.91
N LYS A 55 3.87 -18.71 -2.15
CA LYS A 55 2.85 -19.37 -1.31
C LYS A 55 3.46 -19.98 -0.04
N SER A 56 4.72 -20.39 -0.14
CA SER A 56 5.43 -21.09 0.92
C SER A 56 6.66 -20.29 1.32
N PHE A 57 7.01 -20.37 2.60
CA PHE A 57 8.21 -19.76 3.14
C PHE A 57 9.46 -20.23 2.38
N VAL A 58 10.29 -19.27 1.97
CA VAL A 58 11.60 -19.49 1.35
C VAL A 58 12.66 -19.10 2.35
N ASP A 59 13.54 -20.03 2.71
CA ASP A 59 14.64 -19.75 3.62
C ASP A 59 15.67 -18.79 3.00
N LYS A 60 16.36 -18.04 3.85
CA LYS A 60 17.32 -17.01 3.44
C LYS A 60 18.43 -17.56 2.54
N LYS A 61 18.93 -18.77 2.79
CA LYS A 61 20.03 -19.36 2.02
C LYS A 61 19.57 -19.69 0.59
N SER A 62 18.40 -20.29 0.44
CA SER A 62 17.79 -20.56 -0.87
C SER A 62 17.53 -19.27 -1.65
N PHE A 63 17.01 -18.24 -0.98
CA PHE A 63 16.79 -16.93 -1.57
C PHE A 63 18.10 -16.27 -2.04
N ASP A 64 19.13 -16.22 -1.19
CA ASP A 64 20.42 -15.60 -1.49
C ASP A 64 21.12 -16.29 -2.67
N ASN A 65 21.04 -17.62 -2.74
CA ASN A 65 21.55 -18.40 -3.85
C ASN A 65 20.83 -18.06 -5.17
N ALA A 66 19.49 -18.03 -5.16
CA ALA A 66 18.70 -17.69 -6.34
C ALA A 66 18.94 -16.24 -6.80
N LEU A 67 19.00 -15.30 -5.87
CA LEU A 67 19.28 -13.89 -6.15
C LEU A 67 20.67 -13.72 -6.79
N SER A 68 21.68 -14.40 -6.25
CA SER A 68 23.04 -14.39 -6.78
C SER A 68 23.12 -15.00 -8.19
N LEU A 69 22.38 -16.08 -8.45
CA LEU A 69 22.31 -16.69 -9.79
C LEU A 69 21.66 -15.77 -10.80
N LEU A 70 20.54 -15.13 -10.45
CA LEU A 70 19.86 -14.15 -11.31
C LEU A 70 20.76 -12.96 -11.64
N GLN A 71 21.55 -12.48 -10.66
CA GLN A 71 22.54 -11.43 -10.87
C GLN A 71 23.65 -11.88 -11.83
N LYS A 72 24.23 -13.07 -11.64
CA LYS A 72 25.25 -13.64 -12.53
C LYS A 72 24.73 -13.83 -13.96
N LYS A 73 23.49 -14.29 -14.10
CA LYS A 73 22.78 -14.45 -15.39
C LYS A 73 22.36 -13.09 -16.01
N LYS A 74 22.61 -11.96 -15.36
CA LYS A 74 22.19 -10.60 -15.76
C LYS A 74 20.67 -10.50 -16.03
N LYS A 75 19.88 -11.28 -15.29
CA LYS A 75 18.41 -11.26 -15.36
C LYS A 75 17.79 -10.15 -14.50
N ILE A 76 18.55 -9.64 -13.54
CA ILE A 76 18.17 -8.53 -12.66
C ILE A 76 19.28 -7.48 -12.66
N GLN A 77 18.90 -6.23 -12.37
CA GLN A 77 19.81 -5.12 -12.13
C GLN A 77 20.00 -4.95 -10.63
N VAL A 78 21.22 -4.63 -10.21
CA VAL A 78 21.59 -4.42 -8.81
C VAL A 78 22.34 -3.10 -8.66
N PHE A 79 21.89 -2.26 -7.72
CA PHE A 79 22.58 -1.03 -7.35
C PHE A 79 22.68 -0.94 -5.83
N GLY A 80 23.88 -1.18 -5.28
CA GLY A 80 24.06 -1.30 -3.83
C GLY A 80 23.20 -2.44 -3.27
N ASN A 81 22.25 -2.11 -2.40
CA ASN A 81 21.30 -3.06 -1.78
C ASN A 81 19.90 -3.06 -2.43
N VAL A 82 19.80 -2.60 -3.68
CA VAL A 82 18.55 -2.34 -4.39
C VAL A 82 18.50 -3.14 -5.69
N TYR A 83 17.34 -3.72 -5.97
CA TYR A 83 17.10 -4.69 -7.03
C TYR A 83 15.90 -4.30 -7.90
N GLY A 84 15.97 -4.60 -9.19
CA GLY A 84 14.85 -4.45 -10.14
C GLY A 84 15.18 -5.02 -11.53
N LEU A 85 14.25 -4.91 -12.48
CA LEU A 85 14.39 -5.50 -13.83
C LEU A 85 14.96 -4.53 -14.88
N ASN A 86 14.84 -3.23 -14.65
CA ASN A 86 15.04 -2.18 -15.65
C ASN A 86 16.25 -1.32 -15.26
N ALA A 87 16.94 -0.70 -16.22
CA ALA A 87 18.03 0.25 -15.93
C ALA A 87 17.58 1.49 -15.13
N HIS A 88 16.27 1.78 -15.08
CA HIS A 88 15.68 2.87 -14.28
C HIS A 88 15.84 2.68 -12.77
N CYS A 89 16.33 1.53 -12.30
CA CYS A 89 16.46 1.23 -10.87
C CYS A 89 17.32 2.22 -10.07
N LYS A 90 18.30 2.88 -10.69
CA LYS A 90 19.26 3.73 -9.96
C LYS A 90 18.83 5.19 -9.86
N ASN A 91 18.51 5.83 -10.99
CA ASN A 91 18.39 7.29 -11.03
C ASN A 91 17.11 7.78 -10.35
N ASN A 92 16.03 7.01 -10.38
CA ASN A 92 14.78 7.40 -9.73
C ASN A 92 14.74 7.01 -8.26
N TYR A 93 15.44 5.94 -7.86
CA TYR A 93 15.35 5.41 -6.49
C TYR A 93 15.88 6.38 -5.44
N LEU A 94 17.07 6.97 -5.62
CA LEU A 94 17.66 7.84 -4.60
C LEU A 94 16.80 9.09 -4.37
N THR A 95 16.39 9.76 -5.44
CA THR A 95 15.50 10.92 -5.38
C THR A 95 14.15 10.57 -4.79
N SER A 96 13.54 9.46 -5.19
CA SER A 96 12.23 9.06 -4.67
C SER A 96 12.30 8.65 -3.19
N LYS A 97 13.41 8.02 -2.78
CA LYS A 97 13.66 7.67 -1.39
C LYS A 97 13.85 8.91 -0.53
N GLU A 98 14.64 9.88 -0.99
CA GLU A 98 14.82 11.16 -0.29
C GLU A 98 13.49 11.89 -0.12
N GLN A 99 12.73 12.02 -1.22
CA GLN A 99 11.40 12.64 -1.19
C GLN A 99 10.43 11.90 -0.25
N SER A 100 10.45 10.57 -0.27
CA SER A 100 9.65 9.74 0.64
C SER A 100 10.05 9.96 2.09
N SER A 101 11.34 10.13 2.38
CA SER A 101 11.83 10.43 3.73
C SER A 101 11.29 11.78 4.22
N THR A 102 11.40 12.82 3.39
CA THR A 102 10.84 14.15 3.73
C THR A 102 9.34 14.09 3.98
N TYR A 103 8.59 13.36 3.14
CA TYR A 103 7.16 13.17 3.32
C TYR A 103 6.82 12.31 4.54
N MET A 104 7.64 11.31 4.86
CA MET A 104 7.49 10.52 6.08
C MET A 104 7.67 11.38 7.33
N ASP A 105 8.64 12.29 7.35
CA ASP A 105 8.86 13.19 8.50
C ASP A 105 7.63 14.07 8.77
N ILE A 106 7.03 14.64 7.70
CA ILE A 106 5.77 15.40 7.78
C ILE A 106 4.63 14.50 8.31
N ALA A 107 4.52 13.28 7.79
CA ALA A 107 3.50 12.33 8.19
C ALA A 107 3.62 11.96 9.67
N VAL A 108 4.85 11.73 10.16
CA VAL A 108 5.15 11.41 11.56
C VAL A 108 4.75 12.56 12.47
N GLU A 109 5.19 13.79 12.17
CA GLU A 109 4.90 14.96 12.99
C GLU A 109 3.38 15.17 13.16
N ILE A 110 2.64 15.11 12.06
CA ILE A 110 1.19 15.31 12.08
C ILE A 110 0.47 14.14 12.73
N SER A 111 0.89 12.90 12.46
CA SER A 111 0.29 11.72 13.08
C SER A 111 0.42 11.74 14.59
N GLN A 112 1.53 12.25 15.15
CA GLN A 112 1.69 12.43 16.59
C GLN A 112 0.70 13.46 17.17
N LYS A 113 0.42 14.55 16.45
CA LYS A 113 -0.60 15.53 16.86
C LYS A 113 -2.00 14.90 16.83
N LEU A 114 -2.31 14.15 15.76
CA LEU A 114 -3.58 13.42 15.63
C LEU A 114 -3.74 12.37 16.73
N ALA A 115 -2.67 11.70 17.13
CA ALA A 115 -2.67 10.68 18.17
C ALA A 115 -3.05 11.20 19.57
N ARG A 116 -3.10 12.52 19.80
CA ARG A 116 -3.63 13.10 21.04
C ARG A 116 -5.13 12.80 21.23
N ALA A 117 -5.86 12.54 20.15
CA ALA A 117 -7.20 12.01 20.24
C ALA A 117 -7.14 10.57 20.81
N PRO A 118 -7.73 10.30 21.98
CA PRO A 118 -7.61 8.99 22.62
C PRO A 118 -8.28 7.87 21.82
N TRP A 119 -9.23 8.21 20.96
CA TRP A 119 -9.95 7.26 20.10
C TRP A 119 -9.25 6.92 18.79
N ILE A 120 -8.19 7.63 18.38
CA ILE A 120 -7.36 7.22 17.24
C ILE A 120 -6.37 6.16 17.73
N GLN A 121 -6.48 4.96 17.17
CA GLN A 121 -5.77 3.76 17.62
C GLN A 121 -4.60 3.38 16.69
N LEU A 122 -4.77 3.58 15.39
CA LEU A 122 -3.74 3.32 14.38
C LEU A 122 -3.69 4.49 13.40
N ILE A 123 -2.49 4.90 13.02
CA ILE A 123 -2.23 5.70 11.82
C ILE A 123 -1.08 5.03 11.08
N CYS A 124 -1.31 4.64 9.84
CA CYS A 124 -0.29 4.14 8.93
C CYS A 124 -0.13 5.10 7.75
N VAL A 125 1.11 5.31 7.32
CA VAL A 125 1.41 5.86 5.99
C VAL A 125 1.28 4.72 4.97
N THR A 126 0.70 5.02 3.82
CA THR A 126 0.43 4.08 2.72
C THR A 126 0.89 4.66 1.38
N GLY A 127 0.67 3.95 0.27
CA GLY A 127 0.99 4.45 -1.07
C GLY A 127 2.49 4.61 -1.34
N THR A 128 2.84 5.56 -2.22
CA THR A 128 4.21 5.73 -2.74
C THR A 128 5.21 6.12 -1.65
N VAL A 129 4.79 6.91 -0.66
CA VAL A 129 5.62 7.29 0.50
C VAL A 129 6.00 6.06 1.32
N ALA A 130 5.05 5.20 1.66
CA ALA A 130 5.33 3.95 2.40
C ALA A 130 6.21 2.99 1.58
N ALA A 131 6.06 3.00 0.25
CA ALA A 131 6.89 2.22 -0.66
C ALA A 131 8.31 2.77 -0.86
N SER A 132 8.66 3.94 -0.28
CA SER A 132 9.92 4.66 -0.53
C SER A 132 10.12 5.06 -2.00
N ASN A 133 9.02 5.37 -2.69
CA ASN A 133 8.99 5.66 -4.12
C ASN A 133 8.18 6.94 -4.46
N ALA A 134 8.08 7.88 -3.52
CA ALA A 134 7.33 9.11 -3.71
C ALA A 134 8.04 10.07 -4.68
N SER A 135 7.25 10.70 -5.56
CA SER A 135 7.70 11.84 -6.37
C SER A 135 7.34 13.17 -5.71
N ALA A 136 7.96 14.27 -6.17
CA ALA A 136 7.65 15.62 -5.69
C ALA A 136 6.20 16.09 -5.99
N LYS A 137 5.44 15.30 -6.77
CA LYS A 137 4.04 15.58 -7.11
C LYS A 137 3.04 14.77 -6.27
N ASP A 138 3.53 13.81 -5.49
CA ASP A 138 2.68 12.86 -4.77
C ASP A 138 2.12 13.48 -3.49
N ASP A 139 0.95 13.01 -3.07
CA ASP A 139 0.39 13.19 -1.73
C ASP A 139 0.89 12.11 -0.76
N ILE A 140 0.57 12.30 0.51
CA ILE A 140 0.88 11.41 1.63
C ILE A 140 -0.42 10.74 2.06
N ASP A 141 -0.58 9.46 1.75
CA ASP A 141 -1.79 8.72 2.07
C ASP A 141 -1.77 8.16 3.50
N LEU A 142 -2.80 8.45 4.28
CA LEU A 142 -2.99 7.88 5.61
C LEU A 142 -4.13 6.87 5.67
N PHE A 143 -3.85 5.75 6.33
CA PHE A 143 -4.84 4.80 6.83
C PHE A 143 -5.03 5.01 8.34
N ILE A 144 -6.27 5.26 8.77
CA ILE A 144 -6.60 5.63 10.15
C ILE A 144 -7.61 4.64 10.74
N VAL A 145 -7.25 4.03 11.88
CA VAL A 145 -8.17 3.18 12.66
C VAL A 145 -8.61 3.92 13.93
N THR A 146 -9.92 3.95 14.13
CA THR A 146 -10.56 4.63 15.26
C THR A 146 -11.30 3.64 16.17
N LEU A 147 -11.62 4.05 17.39
CA LEU A 147 -12.59 3.33 18.21
C LEU A 147 -14.00 3.37 17.58
N PRO A 148 -14.88 2.42 17.93
CA PRO A 148 -16.25 2.42 17.41
C PRO A 148 -16.97 3.72 17.79
N ASN A 149 -17.83 4.22 16.90
CA ASN A 149 -18.56 5.49 17.06
C ASN A 149 -17.64 6.71 17.25
N ARG A 150 -16.45 6.71 16.65
CA ARG A 150 -15.52 7.86 16.69
C ARG A 150 -14.97 8.19 15.30
N LEU A 151 -15.54 7.65 14.25
CA LEU A 151 -15.03 7.79 12.89
C LEU A 151 -15.29 9.21 12.37
N TRP A 152 -16.50 9.72 12.53
CA TRP A 152 -16.91 11.01 11.97
C TRP A 152 -16.34 12.21 12.74
N ILE A 153 -16.23 12.09 14.07
CA ILE A 153 -15.50 13.06 14.88
C ILE A 153 -14.00 13.03 14.57
N SER A 154 -13.41 11.84 14.35
CA SER A 154 -12.02 11.72 13.91
C SER A 154 -11.81 12.37 12.56
N ARG A 155 -12.72 12.15 11.61
CA ARG A 155 -12.65 12.75 10.28
C ARG A 155 -12.64 14.28 10.35
N LEU A 156 -13.55 14.88 11.13
CA LEU A 156 -13.57 16.32 11.33
C LEU A 156 -12.29 16.81 12.01
N PHE A 157 -11.85 16.13 13.07
CA PHE A 157 -10.63 16.48 13.79
C PHE A 157 -9.38 16.41 12.92
N VAL A 158 -9.25 15.37 12.09
CA VAL A 158 -8.17 15.22 11.11
C VAL A 158 -8.25 16.33 10.08
N TYR A 159 -9.42 16.58 9.49
CA TYR A 159 -9.63 17.68 8.54
C TYR A 159 -9.18 19.02 9.12
N LEU A 160 -9.64 19.37 10.33
CA LEU A 160 -9.28 20.64 10.98
C LEU A 160 -7.78 20.73 11.27
N THR A 161 -7.17 19.65 11.75
CA THR A 161 -5.73 19.62 12.03
C THR A 161 -4.93 19.80 10.74
N LEU A 162 -5.27 19.07 9.67
CA LEU A 162 -4.59 19.20 8.39
C LEU A 162 -4.79 20.57 7.76
N HIS A 163 -5.99 21.14 7.87
CA HIS A 163 -6.28 22.47 7.34
C HIS A 163 -5.54 23.57 8.12
N ALA A 164 -5.45 23.46 9.45
CA ALA A 164 -4.71 24.40 10.29
C ALA A 164 -3.20 24.41 9.97
N HIS A 165 -2.65 23.27 9.54
CA HIS A 165 -1.25 23.13 9.14
C HIS A 165 -1.04 23.35 7.63
N ASN A 166 -2.06 23.73 6.86
CA ASN A 166 -2.01 23.84 5.40
C ASN A 166 -1.54 22.54 4.71
N LEU A 167 -1.91 21.38 5.25
CA LEU A 167 -1.54 20.06 4.74
C LEU A 167 -2.73 19.29 4.14
N TYR A 168 -3.94 19.85 4.18
CA TYR A 168 -5.08 19.21 3.53
C TYR A 168 -5.03 19.38 1.99
N PRO A 169 -5.24 18.32 1.18
CA PRO A 169 -5.16 18.40 -0.27
C PRO A 169 -6.34 19.19 -0.86
N SER A 170 -6.08 19.85 -1.99
CA SER A 170 -7.09 20.50 -2.82
C SER A 170 -7.01 19.97 -4.25
N THR A 171 -8.04 20.25 -5.06
CA THR A 171 -8.06 19.83 -6.47
C THR A 171 -6.90 20.39 -7.30
N LYS A 172 -6.31 21.52 -6.88
CA LYS A 172 -5.18 22.18 -7.57
C LYS A 172 -3.82 21.89 -6.92
N ASN A 173 -3.80 21.42 -5.68
CA ASN A 173 -2.56 21.24 -4.92
C ASN A 173 -2.65 19.99 -4.03
N ARG A 174 -1.95 18.94 -4.45
CA ARG A 174 -1.83 17.65 -3.73
C ARG A 174 -0.40 17.32 -3.32
N ALA A 175 0.60 17.88 -4.00
CA ALA A 175 2.01 17.63 -3.72
C ALA A 175 2.36 17.92 -2.26
N GLY A 176 2.89 16.93 -1.56
CA GLY A 176 3.26 17.01 -0.14
C GLY A 176 2.09 17.26 0.82
N LYS A 177 0.85 17.11 0.36
CA LYS A 177 -0.36 17.20 1.20
C LYS A 177 -0.71 15.83 1.75
N ILE A 178 -1.38 15.79 2.90
CA ILE A 178 -1.81 14.57 3.56
C ILE A 178 -3.25 14.25 3.16
N CYS A 179 -3.42 13.16 2.41
CA CYS A 179 -4.72 12.62 2.07
C CYS A 179 -5.11 11.55 3.11
N PRO A 180 -6.15 11.76 3.93
CA PRO A 180 -6.62 10.72 4.83
C PRO A 180 -7.46 9.69 4.05
N ASN A 181 -6.77 8.84 3.29
CA ASN A 181 -7.30 7.97 2.24
C ASN A 181 -8.36 6.96 2.74
N LEU A 182 -8.14 6.36 3.91
CA LEU A 182 -9.03 5.32 4.44
C LEU A 182 -9.20 5.42 5.96
N TYR A 183 -10.45 5.44 6.40
CA TYR A 183 -10.83 5.32 7.80
C TYR A 183 -11.60 4.03 8.05
N VAL A 184 -11.25 3.32 9.12
CA VAL A 184 -12.03 2.19 9.64
C VAL A 184 -12.17 2.29 11.16
N THR A 185 -13.14 1.58 11.72
CA THR A 185 -13.21 1.36 13.17
C THR A 185 -12.53 0.05 13.55
N THR A 186 -12.13 -0.08 14.81
CA THR A 186 -11.59 -1.35 15.36
C THR A 186 -12.56 -2.53 15.24
N THR A 187 -13.88 -2.28 15.13
CA THR A 187 -14.90 -3.31 14.86
C THR A 187 -15.08 -3.66 13.38
N ASN A 188 -14.42 -2.92 12.47
CA ASN A 188 -14.55 -3.07 11.02
C ASN A 188 -13.19 -3.11 10.30
N MET A 189 -12.21 -3.76 10.93
CA MET A 189 -10.84 -3.92 10.41
C MET A 189 -10.68 -5.08 9.41
N ARG A 190 -11.68 -5.93 9.22
CA ARG A 190 -11.62 -7.03 8.24
C ARG A 190 -11.84 -6.48 6.83
N TRP A 191 -10.95 -6.80 5.90
CA TRP A 191 -11.08 -6.41 4.52
C TRP A 191 -12.17 -7.21 3.81
N VAL A 192 -12.95 -6.55 2.95
CA VAL A 192 -14.07 -7.16 2.21
C VAL A 192 -13.57 -8.29 1.33
N LYS A 193 -14.17 -9.48 1.45
CA LYS A 193 -13.70 -10.73 0.82
C LYS A 193 -13.52 -10.59 -0.70
N ASP A 194 -14.48 -9.99 -1.39
CA ASP A 194 -14.44 -9.88 -2.86
C ASP A 194 -13.43 -8.84 -3.37
N LYS A 195 -12.79 -8.10 -2.47
CA LYS A 195 -11.70 -7.16 -2.78
C LYS A 195 -10.33 -7.67 -2.33
N GLN A 196 -10.23 -8.91 -1.86
CA GLN A 196 -8.97 -9.52 -1.43
C GLN A 196 -8.21 -10.02 -2.67
N ASN A 197 -7.06 -9.42 -2.94
CA ASN A 197 -6.20 -9.77 -4.07
C ASN A 197 -4.74 -9.40 -3.79
N LEU A 198 -3.83 -9.83 -4.66
CA LEU A 198 -2.38 -9.58 -4.54
C LEU A 198 -2.03 -8.10 -4.34
N TYR A 199 -2.66 -7.19 -5.09
CA TYR A 199 -2.40 -5.75 -4.99
C TYR A 199 -2.76 -5.23 -3.59
N ILE A 200 -3.96 -5.54 -3.10
CA ILE A 200 -4.38 -5.12 -1.76
C ILE A 200 -3.54 -5.78 -0.66
N ALA A 201 -3.16 -7.05 -0.81
CA ALA A 201 -2.27 -7.72 0.15
C ALA A 201 -0.91 -6.99 0.23
N ARG A 202 -0.37 -6.57 -0.91
CA ARG A 202 0.88 -5.82 -0.99
C ARG A 202 0.77 -4.43 -0.34
N GLU A 203 -0.36 -3.75 -0.54
CA GLU A 203 -0.63 -2.45 0.08
C GLU A 203 -0.76 -2.60 1.61
N ILE A 204 -1.48 -3.62 2.10
CA ILE A 204 -1.64 -3.91 3.54
C ILE A 204 -0.29 -4.22 4.20
N LEU A 205 0.51 -5.11 3.61
CA LEU A 205 1.82 -5.46 4.16
C LEU A 205 2.87 -4.35 3.97
N GLY A 206 2.66 -3.46 3.01
CA GLY A 206 3.52 -2.31 2.74
C GLY A 206 3.21 -1.08 3.60
N MET A 207 2.16 -1.11 4.42
CA MET A 207 1.82 0.00 5.31
C MET A 207 2.95 0.27 6.30
N HIS A 208 3.18 1.54 6.61
CA HIS A 208 4.15 1.97 7.62
C HIS A 208 3.41 2.52 8.85
N PRO A 209 3.27 1.74 9.95
CA PRO A 209 2.61 2.20 11.16
C PRO A 209 3.42 3.32 11.83
N VAL A 210 2.81 4.48 12.00
CA VAL A 210 3.41 5.65 12.67
C VAL A 210 2.86 5.80 14.08
N VAL A 211 1.58 5.52 14.26
CA VAL A 211 0.91 5.48 15.57
C VAL A 211 0.28 4.11 15.68
N ASN A 212 0.64 3.32 16.70
CA ASN A 212 0.10 1.98 16.91
C ASN A 212 -0.22 1.75 18.39
N LYS A 213 -1.41 2.15 18.82
CA LYS A 213 -1.89 1.92 20.20
C LYS A 213 -2.53 0.54 20.29
N ASN A 214 -2.37 -0.13 21.44
CA ASN A 214 -3.02 -1.41 21.72
C ASN A 214 -2.82 -2.46 20.60
N ASP A 215 -1.63 -2.47 20.00
CA ASP A 215 -1.25 -3.40 18.93
C ASP A 215 -2.26 -3.47 17.77
N THR A 216 -2.89 -2.33 17.46
CA THR A 216 -3.96 -2.26 16.46
C THR A 216 -3.50 -2.70 15.08
N TYR A 217 -2.25 -2.42 14.69
CA TYR A 217 -1.70 -2.92 13.43
C TYR A 217 -1.64 -4.45 13.38
N PHE A 218 -1.14 -5.08 14.45
CA PHE A 218 -1.03 -6.54 14.52
C PHE A 218 -2.40 -7.20 14.58
N ARG A 219 -3.37 -6.60 15.28
CA ARG A 219 -4.78 -7.05 15.24
C ARG A 219 -5.38 -6.91 13.84
N PHE A 220 -5.07 -5.83 13.11
CA PHE A 220 -5.49 -5.65 11.72
C PHE A 220 -4.93 -6.76 10.82
N LEU A 221 -3.64 -7.10 10.94
CA LEU A 221 -3.04 -8.22 10.20
C LEU A 221 -3.65 -9.58 10.58
N LYS A 222 -3.89 -9.83 11.88
CA LYS A 222 -4.54 -11.06 12.36
C LYS A 222 -5.97 -11.24 11.83
N LEU A 223 -6.69 -10.15 11.60
CA LEU A 223 -8.02 -10.16 11.01
C LEU A 223 -8.01 -10.36 9.49
N ASN A 224 -6.85 -10.22 8.86
CA ASN A 224 -6.63 -10.33 7.42
C ASN A 224 -5.54 -11.36 7.08
N PRO A 225 -5.64 -12.62 7.56
CA PRO A 225 -4.59 -13.61 7.36
C PRO A 225 -4.37 -13.99 5.88
N TRP A 226 -5.35 -13.70 5.03
CA TRP A 226 -5.30 -13.92 3.59
C TRP A 226 -4.14 -13.16 2.91
N VAL A 227 -3.63 -12.06 3.48
CA VAL A 227 -2.50 -11.34 2.86
C VAL A 227 -1.25 -12.21 2.80
N PHE A 228 -1.07 -13.12 3.75
CA PHE A 228 0.10 -14.00 3.84
C PHE A 228 0.05 -15.16 2.84
N THR A 229 -1.09 -15.43 2.20
CA THR A 229 -1.16 -16.48 1.16
C THR A 229 -0.44 -16.07 -0.12
N PHE A 230 -0.20 -14.77 -0.30
CA PHE A 230 0.56 -14.20 -1.41
C PHE A 230 2.03 -13.96 -1.07
N PHE A 231 2.35 -13.85 0.22
CA PHE A 231 3.67 -13.42 0.72
C PHE A 231 4.15 -14.36 1.83
N GLY A 232 4.57 -15.57 1.47
CA GLY A 232 4.97 -16.62 2.42
C GLY A 232 6.20 -16.28 3.27
N ASN A 233 6.98 -15.27 2.88
CA ASN A 233 8.12 -14.76 3.65
C ASN A 233 7.75 -13.59 4.57
N ALA A 234 6.54 -13.03 4.47
CA ALA A 234 6.10 -11.99 5.37
C ALA A 234 5.83 -12.61 6.75
N THR A 235 6.71 -12.30 7.70
CA THR A 235 6.59 -12.77 9.08
C THR A 235 6.17 -11.60 9.97
N PHE A 236 5.24 -11.87 10.87
CA PHE A 236 4.87 -10.93 11.94
C PHE A 236 4.65 -11.76 13.21
N VAL A 237 5.34 -11.39 14.28
CA VAL A 237 5.12 -11.99 15.59
C VAL A 237 4.05 -11.14 16.27
N VAL A 238 2.93 -11.77 16.62
CA VAL A 238 1.90 -11.15 17.44
C VAL A 238 2.09 -11.64 18.85
N ASP A 239 2.66 -10.82 19.71
CA ASP A 239 2.52 -11.04 21.14
C ASP A 239 1.04 -10.96 21.51
N SER A 240 0.63 -11.79 22.47
CA SER A 240 -0.75 -11.92 22.95
C SER A 240 -1.40 -10.55 23.13
N ALA A 241 -2.24 -10.15 22.17
CA ALA A 241 -2.85 -8.82 22.16
C ALA A 241 -3.68 -8.64 23.43
N ASN A 242 -3.36 -7.61 24.22
CA ASN A 242 -4.19 -7.24 25.35
C ASN A 242 -5.60 -6.87 24.84
N SER A 243 -6.62 -7.45 25.46
CA SER A 243 -8.02 -7.13 25.17
C SER A 243 -8.30 -5.71 25.63
N TYR A 244 -8.31 -4.76 24.69
CA TYR A 244 -8.66 -3.37 24.99
C TYR A 244 -10.17 -3.16 24.86
N THR A 245 -10.84 -2.90 25.99
CA THR A 245 -12.23 -2.44 26.01
C THR A 245 -12.27 -0.91 26.01
N PRO A 246 -12.74 -0.26 24.94
CA PRO A 246 -12.86 1.19 24.91
C PRO A 246 -13.87 1.70 25.93
N LYS A 247 -13.56 2.85 26.56
CA LYS A 247 -14.54 3.60 27.36
C LYS A 247 -15.39 4.46 26.44
N TYR A 248 -16.71 4.31 26.52
CA TYR A 248 -17.67 5.08 25.73
C TYR A 248 -18.22 6.25 26.54
N SER A 249 -18.36 7.41 25.90
CA SER A 249 -19.11 8.56 26.41
C SER A 249 -20.38 8.73 25.58
N THR A 250 -21.54 8.74 26.24
CA THR A 250 -22.87 8.89 25.61
C THR A 250 -22.99 10.22 24.88
N VAL A 251 -22.45 11.30 25.44
CA VAL A 251 -22.43 12.63 24.80
C VAL A 251 -21.64 12.61 23.50
N VAL A 252 -20.45 11.98 23.51
CA VAL A 252 -19.63 11.89 22.31
C VAL A 252 -20.29 11.01 21.25
N ASN A 253 -21.07 9.99 21.64
CA ASN A 253 -21.85 9.19 20.69
C ASN A 253 -22.95 10.02 20.00
N PHE A 254 -23.61 10.93 20.72
CA PHE A 254 -24.58 11.84 20.11
C PHE A 254 -23.91 12.79 19.10
N VAL A 255 -22.78 13.38 19.50
CA VAL A 255 -21.98 14.25 18.61
C VAL A 255 -21.52 13.49 17.37
N GLU A 256 -21.02 12.26 17.52
CA GLU A 256 -20.65 11.38 16.40
C GLU A 256 -21.82 11.19 15.43
N TYR A 257 -23.03 10.89 15.93
CA TYR A 257 -24.20 10.67 15.10
C TYR A 257 -24.65 11.95 14.37
N ALA A 258 -24.63 13.10 15.05
CA ALA A 258 -24.92 14.39 14.43
C ALA A 258 -23.91 14.71 13.32
N LEU A 259 -22.62 14.53 13.58
CA LEU A 259 -21.55 14.71 12.59
C LEU A 259 -21.69 13.77 11.41
N TYR A 260 -22.05 12.50 11.64
CA TYR A 260 -22.36 11.55 10.59
C TYR A 260 -23.47 12.08 9.67
N LYS A 261 -24.60 12.52 10.23
CA LYS A 261 -25.73 13.04 9.45
C LYS A 261 -25.37 14.31 8.67
N LEU A 262 -24.70 15.26 9.30
CA LEU A 262 -24.31 16.52 8.67
C LEU A 262 -23.30 16.30 7.54
N GLN A 263 -22.24 15.53 7.79
CA GLN A 263 -21.21 15.27 6.78
C GLN A 263 -21.74 14.42 5.64
N THR A 264 -22.57 13.41 5.91
CA THR A 264 -23.21 12.65 4.82
C THR A 264 -24.12 13.52 3.98
N LEU A 265 -24.92 14.41 4.57
CA LEU A 265 -25.76 15.37 3.83
C LEU A 265 -24.92 16.29 2.95
N TYR A 266 -23.83 16.86 3.47
CA TYR A 266 -22.91 17.70 2.70
C TYR A 266 -22.28 16.95 1.52
N MET A 267 -21.93 15.67 1.71
CA MET A 267 -21.30 14.87 0.66
C MET A 267 -22.31 14.40 -0.41
N ARG A 268 -23.62 14.29 -0.13
CA ARG A 268 -24.63 13.76 -1.07
C ARG A 268 -24.56 14.35 -2.49
N ALA A 269 -24.23 15.62 -2.63
CA ALA A 269 -24.14 16.30 -3.93
C ALA A 269 -22.79 16.13 -4.67
N LYS A 270 -21.80 15.49 -4.02
CA LYS A 270 -20.40 15.39 -4.49
C LYS A 270 -19.90 13.94 -4.63
N ILE A 271 -20.76 12.95 -4.38
CA ILE A 271 -20.38 11.52 -4.37
C ILE A 271 -20.34 11.01 -5.81
N SER A 272 -19.15 10.69 -6.32
CA SER A 272 -19.01 9.94 -7.56
C SER A 272 -18.68 8.45 -7.37
N THR A 273 -18.05 8.01 -6.27
CA THR A 273 -17.66 6.57 -6.14
C THR A 273 -17.35 6.10 -4.70
N GLU A 274 -17.62 6.89 -3.66
CA GLU A 274 -17.13 6.60 -2.31
C GLU A 274 -18.04 5.63 -1.52
N TYR A 275 -17.46 4.53 -0.98
CA TYR A 275 -18.15 3.64 -0.04
C TYR A 275 -18.04 4.21 1.38
N HIS A 276 -19.14 4.82 1.86
CA HIS A 276 -19.24 5.29 3.23
C HIS A 276 -20.33 4.52 3.98
N SER A 277 -19.92 3.86 5.07
CA SER A 277 -20.85 3.41 6.10
C SER A 277 -20.51 4.11 7.42
N GLN A 278 -21.29 3.88 8.46
CA GLN A 278 -20.97 4.40 9.79
C GLN A 278 -19.57 3.97 10.29
N ASN A 279 -19.01 2.88 9.76
CA ASN A 279 -17.77 2.25 10.24
C ASN A 279 -16.62 2.18 9.21
N ILE A 280 -16.80 2.71 8.00
CA ILE A 280 -15.76 2.80 6.98
C ILE A 280 -15.96 4.02 6.09
N ILE A 281 -14.86 4.71 5.78
CA ILE A 281 -14.79 5.76 4.76
C ILE A 281 -13.60 5.43 3.90
N HIS A 282 -13.83 5.10 2.62
CA HIS A 282 -12.77 4.84 1.67
C HIS A 282 -12.85 5.85 0.52
N PHE A 283 -11.84 6.70 0.41
CA PHE A 283 -11.69 7.66 -0.67
C PHE A 283 -10.96 7.04 -1.86
N ASN A 284 -11.41 5.88 -2.32
CA ASN A 284 -10.79 5.25 -3.50
C ASN A 284 -11.32 5.92 -4.77
N THR A 285 -10.71 7.04 -5.17
CA THR A 285 -11.06 7.71 -6.43
C THR A 285 -10.61 6.92 -7.65
N ASN A 286 -9.63 6.00 -7.53
CA ASN A 286 -9.11 5.17 -8.61
C ASN A 286 -8.69 3.78 -8.09
N ASP A 287 -9.60 2.79 -8.14
CA ASP A 287 -9.25 1.39 -7.85
C ASP A 287 -8.26 0.87 -8.90
N ASN A 288 -6.98 0.80 -8.52
CA ASN A 288 -5.90 0.35 -9.38
C ASN A 288 -5.86 -1.17 -9.58
N THR A 289 -6.73 -1.94 -8.90
CA THR A 289 -6.73 -3.41 -8.94
C THR A 289 -6.72 -3.93 -10.38
N THR A 290 -7.66 -3.48 -11.23
CA THR A 290 -7.75 -3.95 -12.62
C THR A 290 -6.50 -3.60 -13.42
N ARG A 291 -5.96 -2.39 -13.26
CA ARG A 291 -4.76 -1.92 -13.97
C ARG A 291 -3.53 -2.74 -13.58
N VAL A 292 -3.38 -3.02 -12.28
CA VAL A 292 -2.20 -3.70 -11.74
C VAL A 292 -2.26 -5.19 -12.03
N LEU A 293 -3.39 -5.84 -11.79
CA LEU A 293 -3.54 -7.28 -12.04
C LEU A 293 -3.51 -7.63 -13.53
N SER A 294 -4.04 -6.78 -14.41
CA SER A 294 -3.93 -7.01 -15.87
C SER A 294 -2.52 -6.81 -16.40
N ALA A 295 -1.72 -5.93 -15.79
CA ALA A 295 -0.32 -5.73 -16.14
C ALA A 295 0.61 -6.81 -15.54
N PHE A 296 0.17 -7.48 -14.46
CA PHE A 296 0.93 -8.53 -13.80
C PHE A 296 0.56 -9.92 -14.34
N SER A 297 1.46 -10.54 -15.11
CA SER A 297 1.26 -11.87 -15.71
C SER A 297 1.83 -13.02 -14.87
N GLY A 298 2.03 -12.85 -13.56
CA GLY A 298 2.60 -13.88 -12.68
C GLY A 298 1.61 -14.99 -12.33
N GLU A 299 2.11 -16.11 -11.79
CA GLU A 299 1.29 -17.29 -11.43
C GLU A 299 0.22 -17.00 -10.36
N MET A 300 0.30 -15.87 -9.67
CA MET A 300 -0.67 -15.42 -8.64
C MET A 300 -1.59 -14.27 -9.10
N SER A 301 -1.73 -14.07 -10.41
CA SER A 301 -2.59 -13.01 -10.98
C SER A 301 -4.10 -13.29 -10.85
N SER A 302 -4.49 -14.50 -10.45
CA SER A 302 -5.89 -14.96 -10.27
C SER A 302 -6.24 -15.25 -8.82
#